data_AF-A0AAW2MZR1-F1
#
_entry.id   AF-A0AAW2MZR1-F1
#
_cell.length_a   1.000
_cell.length_b   1.000
_cell.length_c   1.000
_cell.angle_alpha   90.00
_cell.angle_beta   90.00
_cell.angle_gamma   90.00
#
_symmetry.space_group_name_H-M   'P 1'
#
loop_
_entity.id
_entity.type
_entity.pdbx_description
1 polymer ?
#
loop_
_entity_poly.entity_id
_entity_poly.type
_entity_poly.pdbx_seq_one_letter_code
_entity_poly.pdbx_strand_id
1 'polypeptide(L)'
;MTELVHLRYIALSGEDFKVLPKDISNLWNLQTIIINTNSRTFEIKADILKMMQLRHLKTKAAIILTKQGEGKTGVNLQTLTRLSPQCCTEQVFDRAPNLKTLGIRGQLLSLLDNKSLANLGRLQKLKLVNDAFPRVASENPLQGLPQPDRFPLNLRISLCHLRFWTGSICLFWACLIPWRCSS
;
A
#
# COMPACT_ATOMS: atom_id res chain seq x y z
N MET A 1 -33.22 12.73 -1.02
CA MET A 1 -31.83 12.27 -1.19
C MET A 1 -30.98 12.99 -0.15
N THR A 2 -30.44 12.29 0.83
CA THR A 2 -29.59 12.89 1.87
C THR A 2 -28.16 12.91 1.36
N GLU A 3 -27.68 14.07 0.90
CA GLU A 3 -26.26 14.23 0.60
C GLU A 3 -25.48 14.28 1.92
N LEU A 4 -24.60 13.28 2.13
CA LEU A 4 -23.75 13.19 3.32
C LEU A 4 -22.54 14.13 3.20
N VAL A 5 -22.80 15.40 2.87
CA VAL A 5 -21.74 16.40 2.59
C VAL A 5 -20.87 16.70 3.79
N HIS A 6 -21.35 16.51 5.02
CA HIS A 6 -20.56 16.74 6.24
C HIS A 6 -19.76 15.53 6.70
N LEU A 7 -19.85 14.40 5.99
CA LEU A 7 -19.21 13.16 6.41
C LEU A 7 -17.70 13.22 6.22
N ARG A 8 -16.96 13.16 7.33
CA ARG A 8 -15.49 13.20 7.36
C ARG A 8 -14.85 11.84 7.64
N TYR A 9 -15.63 10.90 8.18
CA TYR A 9 -15.16 9.61 8.62
C TYR A 9 -16.15 8.52 8.23
N ILE A 10 -15.65 7.44 7.64
CA ILE A 10 -16.40 6.21 7.40
C ILE A 10 -15.58 5.04 7.96
N ALA A 11 -16.26 4.15 8.69
CA ALA A 11 -15.80 2.81 8.97
C ALA A 11 -16.78 1.80 8.39
N LEU A 12 -16.31 0.94 7.49
CA LEU A 12 -17.10 -0.15 6.91
C LEU A 12 -16.56 -1.47 7.47
N SER A 13 -17.44 -2.30 7.99
CA SER A 13 -17.11 -3.64 8.46
C SER A 13 -18.05 -4.66 7.85
N GLY A 14 -17.53 -5.75 7.33
CA GLY A 14 -18.33 -6.83 6.77
C GLY A 14 -17.47 -8.03 6.37
N GLU A 15 -18.03 -9.23 6.41
CA GLU A 15 -17.29 -10.46 6.14
C GLU A 15 -16.95 -10.62 4.66
N ASP A 16 -17.93 -10.40 3.78
CA ASP A 16 -17.80 -10.52 2.31
C ASP A 16 -17.67 -9.18 1.57
N PHE A 17 -17.37 -8.11 2.31
CA PHE A 17 -17.22 -6.79 1.72
C PHE A 17 -15.89 -6.69 0.96
N LYS A 18 -15.97 -6.71 -0.38
CA LYS A 18 -14.81 -6.79 -1.28
C LYS A 18 -14.58 -5.56 -2.15
N VAL A 19 -15.58 -4.68 -2.27
CA VAL A 19 -15.54 -3.56 -3.23
C VAL A 19 -16.01 -2.28 -2.57
N LEU A 20 -15.23 -1.20 -2.71
CA LEU A 20 -15.68 0.17 -2.48
C LEU A 20 -16.18 0.75 -3.81
N PRO A 21 -17.48 1.07 -3.93
CA PRO A 21 -18.06 1.54 -5.17
C PRO A 21 -17.54 2.93 -5.55
N LYS A 22 -17.67 3.28 -6.84
CA LYS A 22 -17.24 4.57 -7.39
C LYS A 22 -17.88 5.76 -6.67
N ASP A 23 -19.12 5.61 -6.20
CA ASP A 23 -19.92 6.71 -5.66
C ASP A 23 -19.37 7.26 -4.33
N ILE A 24 -18.46 6.55 -3.67
CA ILE A 24 -17.74 7.08 -2.49
C ILE A 24 -16.96 8.36 -2.82
N SER A 25 -16.57 8.57 -4.10
CA SER A 25 -15.85 9.79 -4.51
C SER A 25 -16.74 11.04 -4.44
N ASN A 26 -18.07 10.89 -4.38
CA ASN A 26 -18.99 12.02 -4.22
C ASN A 26 -18.92 12.62 -2.80
N LEU A 27 -18.38 11.87 -1.84
CA LEU A 27 -18.15 12.32 -0.47
C LEU A 27 -16.84 13.12 -0.40
N TRP A 28 -16.82 14.30 -1.02
CA TRP A 28 -15.63 15.13 -1.19
C TRP A 28 -15.00 15.63 0.12
N ASN A 29 -15.78 15.69 1.21
CA ASN A 29 -15.32 16.06 2.55
C ASN A 29 -14.73 14.90 3.37
N LEU A 30 -14.71 13.69 2.81
CA LEU A 30 -14.25 12.51 3.53
C LEU A 30 -12.75 12.57 3.76
N GLN A 31 -12.34 12.43 5.02
CA GLN A 31 -10.95 12.52 5.45
C GLN A 31 -10.36 11.15 5.80
N THR A 32 -11.20 10.25 6.32
CA THR A 32 -10.76 8.92 6.76
C THR A 32 -11.72 7.85 6.30
N ILE A 33 -11.17 6.81 5.69
CA ILE A 33 -11.86 5.56 5.35
C ILE A 33 -11.17 4.42 6.09
N ILE A 34 -11.93 3.69 6.90
CA ILE A 34 -11.49 2.45 7.53
C ILE A 34 -12.34 1.30 6.99
N ILE A 35 -11.67 0.24 6.55
CA ILE A 35 -12.32 -0.95 5.99
C ILE A 35 -11.85 -2.16 6.77
N ASN A 36 -12.79 -2.80 7.45
CA ASN A 36 -12.55 -4.06 8.14
C ASN A 36 -13.28 -5.16 7.38
N THR A 37 -12.50 -5.97 6.66
CA THR A 37 -13.01 -7.10 5.89
C THR A 37 -12.17 -8.33 6.18
N ASN A 38 -12.81 -9.50 6.13
CA ASN A 38 -12.12 -10.79 6.18
C ASN A 38 -11.59 -11.20 4.80
N SER A 39 -11.99 -10.47 3.75
CA SER A 39 -11.45 -10.64 2.41
C SER A 39 -9.97 -10.27 2.36
N ARG A 40 -9.20 -11.06 1.59
CA ARG A 40 -7.75 -10.85 1.44
C ARG A 40 -7.43 -9.66 0.55
N THR A 41 -8.23 -9.46 -0.48
CA THR A 41 -8.14 -8.35 -1.42
C THR A 41 -9.37 -7.47 -1.27
N PHE A 42 -9.20 -6.20 -1.61
CA PHE A 42 -10.27 -5.22 -1.56
C PHE A 42 -10.12 -4.24 -2.71
N GLU A 43 -11.10 -4.25 -3.60
CA GLU A 43 -11.12 -3.40 -4.79
C GLU A 43 -11.70 -2.04 -4.47
N ILE A 44 -11.01 -0.99 -4.93
CA ILE A 44 -11.51 0.37 -4.86
C ILE A 44 -11.77 0.83 -6.28
N LYS A 45 -13.06 0.93 -6.62
CA LYS A 45 -13.52 1.42 -7.93
C LYS A 45 -13.55 2.94 -8.02
N ALA A 46 -13.45 3.61 -6.88
CA ALA A 46 -13.40 5.06 -6.78
C ALA A 46 -12.00 5.61 -7.02
N ASP A 47 -11.92 6.80 -7.59
CA ASP A 47 -10.66 7.55 -7.66
C ASP A 47 -10.40 8.25 -6.31
N ILE A 48 -9.95 7.47 -5.33
CA ILE A 48 -9.63 7.98 -3.98
C ILE A 48 -8.49 9.01 -4.01
N LEU A 49 -7.66 8.99 -5.05
CA LEU A 49 -6.59 9.96 -5.24
C LEU A 49 -7.18 11.31 -5.68
N LYS A 50 -8.36 11.37 -6.30
CA LYS A 50 -9.05 12.65 -6.60
C LYS A 50 -9.70 13.28 -5.35
N MET A 51 -9.87 12.53 -4.26
CA MET A 51 -10.54 13.01 -3.04
C MET A 51 -9.62 13.94 -2.25
N MET A 52 -9.74 15.25 -2.48
CA MET A 52 -8.83 16.27 -1.95
C MET A 52 -8.77 16.36 -0.42
N GLN A 53 -9.82 15.95 0.29
CA GLN A 53 -9.82 15.96 1.76
C GLN A 53 -9.35 14.62 2.36
N LEU A 54 -9.20 13.56 1.56
CA LEU A 54 -8.86 12.23 2.05
C LEU A 54 -7.41 12.19 2.53
N ARG A 55 -7.22 11.83 3.79
CA ARG A 55 -5.91 11.74 4.46
C ARG A 55 -5.53 10.31 4.80
N HIS A 56 -6.51 9.49 5.15
CA HIS A 56 -6.25 8.16 5.68
C HIS A 56 -7.15 7.10 5.03
N LEU A 57 -6.53 6.11 4.40
CA LEU A 57 -7.18 4.88 3.97
C LEU A 57 -6.53 3.69 4.69
N LYS A 58 -7.30 3.05 5.56
CA LYS A 58 -6.85 1.92 6.38
C LYS A 58 -7.70 0.70 6.10
N THR A 59 -7.08 -0.41 5.74
CA THR A 59 -7.77 -1.69 5.55
C THR A 59 -6.88 -2.86 5.91
N LYS A 60 -7.45 -4.02 6.27
CA LYS A 60 -6.76 -5.31 6.48
C LYS A 60 -6.37 -6.07 5.20
N ALA A 61 -7.13 -5.83 4.14
CA ALA A 61 -6.95 -6.44 2.83
C ALA A 61 -5.86 -5.74 2.00
N ALA A 62 -5.38 -6.40 0.95
CA ALA A 62 -4.60 -5.80 -0.12
C ALA A 62 -5.52 -4.96 -1.03
N ILE A 63 -5.24 -3.66 -1.13
CA ILE A 63 -5.99 -2.69 -1.92
C ILE A 63 -5.62 -2.84 -3.39
N ILE A 64 -6.63 -3.02 -4.23
CA ILE A 64 -6.50 -2.96 -5.68
C ILE A 64 -7.20 -1.68 -6.15
N LEU A 65 -6.43 -0.73 -6.67
CA LEU A 65 -6.96 0.49 -7.27
C LEU A 65 -7.30 0.19 -8.73
N THR A 66 -8.59 0.09 -9.04
CA THR A 66 -9.03 -0.20 -10.42
C THR A 66 -9.14 1.06 -11.27
N LYS A 67 -9.16 2.24 -10.64
CA LYS A 67 -9.21 3.53 -11.32
C LYS A 67 -8.05 4.41 -10.85
N GLN A 68 -7.16 4.72 -11.78
CA GLN A 68 -6.09 5.68 -11.62
C GLN A 68 -6.40 6.84 -12.58
N GLY A 69 -7.18 7.82 -12.11
CA GLY A 69 -7.57 8.94 -12.97
C GLY A 69 -6.36 9.71 -13.54
N GLU A 70 -6.59 10.37 -14.67
CA GLU A 70 -5.63 11.28 -15.29
C GLU A 70 -5.72 12.66 -14.58
N GLY A 71 -4.58 13.20 -14.12
CA GLY A 71 -4.49 14.53 -13.52
C GLY A 71 -3.66 14.65 -12.23
N LYS A 72 -3.27 15.89 -11.87
CA LYS A 72 -2.40 16.25 -10.72
C LYS A 72 -3.15 16.33 -9.37
N THR A 73 -3.99 15.37 -9.03
CA THR A 73 -4.76 15.45 -7.76
C THR A 73 -4.61 14.22 -6.87
N GLY A 74 -4.45 14.48 -5.57
CA GLY A 74 -4.16 13.53 -4.48
C GLY A 74 -3.22 14.05 -3.38
N VAL A 75 -3.04 15.37 -3.32
CA VAL A 75 -2.01 16.04 -2.50
C VAL A 75 -2.13 15.76 -1.00
N ASN A 76 -3.29 15.39 -0.48
CA ASN A 76 -3.51 15.29 0.98
C ASN A 76 -3.47 13.88 1.55
N LEU A 77 -3.32 12.84 0.73
CA LEU A 77 -3.27 11.47 1.23
C LEU A 77 -1.96 11.25 2.03
N GLN A 78 -2.09 10.87 3.30
CA GLN A 78 -0.97 10.68 4.22
C GLN A 78 -0.77 9.23 4.62
N THR A 79 -1.84 8.41 4.60
CA THR A 79 -1.79 7.01 5.03
C THR A 79 -2.50 6.11 4.06
N LEU A 80 -1.77 5.11 3.56
CA LEU A 80 -2.26 4.04 2.70
C LEU A 80 -1.69 2.71 3.20
N THR A 81 -2.48 1.90 3.90
CA THR A 81 -1.88 0.86 4.76
C THR A 81 -1.46 -0.44 4.08
N ARG A 82 -2.11 -0.86 3.00
CA ARG A 82 -1.90 -2.19 2.37
C ARG A 82 -2.24 -2.14 0.87
N LEU A 83 -1.49 -1.38 0.10
CA LEU A 83 -1.59 -1.35 -1.36
C LEU A 83 -1.12 -2.67 -1.96
N SER A 84 -1.73 -3.14 -3.05
CA SER A 84 -1.21 -4.27 -3.81
C SER A 84 0.04 -3.85 -4.60
N PRO A 85 1.08 -4.70 -4.69
CA PRO A 85 2.28 -4.45 -5.49
C PRO A 85 2.00 -4.04 -6.94
N GLN A 86 0.96 -4.60 -7.56
CA GLN A 86 0.56 -4.27 -8.93
C GLN A 86 0.09 -2.82 -9.13
N CYS A 87 -0.30 -2.13 -8.04
CA CYS A 87 -0.74 -0.74 -8.06
C CYS A 87 0.37 0.25 -7.69
N CYS A 88 1.59 -0.22 -7.44
CA CYS A 88 2.74 0.63 -7.10
C CYS A 88 3.34 1.20 -8.40
N THR A 89 2.69 2.21 -8.98
CA THR A 89 3.18 2.91 -10.18
C THR A 89 3.63 4.32 -9.82
N GLU A 90 4.51 4.91 -10.63
CA GLU A 90 4.95 6.31 -10.46
C GLU A 90 3.74 7.25 -10.47
N GLN A 91 2.77 7.03 -11.36
CA GLN A 91 1.53 7.81 -11.43
C GLN A 91 0.76 7.85 -10.09
N VAL A 92 0.73 6.74 -9.34
CA VAL A 92 0.05 6.69 -8.03
C VAL A 92 0.82 7.49 -6.98
N PHE A 93 2.15 7.40 -6.99
CA PHE A 93 2.99 8.06 -5.99
C PHE A 93 3.19 9.55 -6.26
N ASP A 94 3.27 9.97 -7.52
CA ASP A 94 3.31 11.37 -7.93
C ASP A 94 2.03 12.11 -7.54
N ARG A 95 0.90 11.40 -7.52
CA ARG A 95 -0.39 11.91 -7.04
C ARG A 95 -0.50 11.92 -5.52
N ALA A 96 0.35 11.19 -4.79
CA ALA A 96 0.35 11.13 -3.34
C ALA A 96 1.69 11.59 -2.72
N PRO A 97 2.20 12.81 -3.02
CA PRO A 97 3.53 13.25 -2.62
C PRO A 97 3.69 13.44 -1.09
N ASN A 98 2.56 13.55 -0.37
CA ASN A 98 2.53 13.74 1.09
C ASN A 98 2.34 12.45 1.89
N LEU A 99 2.48 11.30 1.24
CA LEU A 99 2.32 10.00 1.88
C LEU A 99 3.41 9.79 2.94
N LYS A 100 2.99 9.64 4.20
CA LYS A 100 3.89 9.41 5.35
C LYS A 100 3.96 7.94 5.74
N THR A 101 2.85 7.23 5.56
CA THR A 101 2.75 5.79 5.87
C THR A 101 2.20 5.05 4.66
N LEU A 102 3.02 4.15 4.14
CA LEU A 102 2.66 3.20 3.10
C LEU A 102 2.77 1.80 3.68
N GLY A 103 1.85 0.92 3.34
CA GLY A 103 2.17 -0.49 3.41
C GLY A 103 1.75 -1.18 2.13
N ILE A 104 2.48 -2.22 1.79
CA ILE A 104 2.31 -3.00 0.59
C ILE A 104 2.10 -4.45 1.02
N ARG A 105 1.07 -5.08 0.46
CA ARG A 105 0.71 -6.47 0.74
C ARG A 105 0.43 -7.19 -0.57
N GLY A 106 1.18 -8.24 -0.86
CA GLY A 106 1.08 -8.98 -2.12
C GLY A 106 2.31 -9.85 -2.37
N GLN A 107 2.45 -10.29 -3.62
CA GLN A 107 3.69 -10.86 -4.14
C GLN A 107 4.73 -9.74 -4.32
N LEU A 108 5.69 -9.63 -3.41
CA LEU A 108 6.67 -8.54 -3.43
C LEU A 108 7.74 -8.70 -4.53
N LEU A 109 7.79 -9.84 -5.24
CA LEU A 109 8.69 -10.06 -6.37
C LEU A 109 8.53 -8.98 -7.44
N SER A 110 7.30 -8.53 -7.68
CA SER A 110 7.01 -7.47 -8.64
C SER A 110 7.49 -6.08 -8.21
N LEU A 111 7.92 -5.91 -6.95
CA LEU A 111 8.54 -4.68 -6.46
C LEU A 111 10.06 -4.71 -6.60
N LEU A 112 10.67 -5.87 -6.88
CA LEU A 112 12.12 -5.99 -6.96
C LEU A 112 12.72 -5.15 -8.07
N ASP A 113 11.97 -4.81 -9.11
CA ASP A 113 12.41 -3.96 -10.23
C ASP A 113 11.82 -2.54 -10.18
N ASN A 114 11.00 -2.26 -9.18
CA ASN A 114 10.21 -1.05 -9.12
C ASN A 114 10.97 0.09 -8.41
N LYS A 115 11.21 1.20 -9.12
CA LYS A 115 11.90 2.39 -8.60
C LYS A 115 10.96 3.48 -8.08
N SER A 116 9.65 3.33 -8.28
CA SER A 116 8.66 4.38 -7.98
C SER A 116 8.57 4.73 -6.50
N LEU A 117 8.99 3.83 -5.60
CA LEU A 117 9.04 4.09 -4.16
C LEU A 117 10.06 5.18 -3.78
N ALA A 118 11.10 5.40 -4.59
CA ALA A 118 12.09 6.44 -4.37
C ALA A 118 11.49 7.86 -4.44
N ASN A 119 10.39 8.05 -5.18
CA ASN A 119 9.70 9.34 -5.32
C ASN A 119 8.99 9.77 -4.03
N LEU A 120 8.83 8.88 -3.05
CA LEU A 120 8.13 9.14 -1.79
C LEU A 120 9.04 9.81 -0.75
N GLY A 121 9.54 11.01 -1.04
CA GLY A 121 10.49 11.73 -0.17
C GLY A 121 10.00 12.08 1.24
N ARG A 122 8.68 12.03 1.49
CA ARG A 122 8.06 12.29 2.80
C ARG A 122 7.67 11.02 3.56
N LEU A 123 7.98 9.85 3.01
CA LEU A 123 7.61 8.57 3.60
C LEU A 123 8.45 8.27 4.83
N GLN A 124 7.78 8.08 5.96
CA GLN A 124 8.41 7.82 7.25
C GLN A 124 8.28 6.35 7.64
N LYS A 125 7.21 5.68 7.19
CA LYS A 125 6.91 4.30 7.55
C LYS A 125 6.50 3.52 6.31
N LEU A 126 7.23 2.43 6.04
CA LEU A 126 6.87 1.44 5.04
C LEU A 126 6.64 0.10 5.72
N LYS A 127 5.50 -0.54 5.46
CA LYS A 127 5.23 -1.90 5.90
C LYS A 127 5.12 -2.83 4.69
N LEU A 128 5.99 -3.82 4.57
CA LEU A 128 5.90 -4.82 3.51
C LEU A 128 5.40 -6.14 4.09
N VAL A 129 4.38 -6.70 3.46
CA VAL A 129 3.79 -7.99 3.81
C VAL A 129 3.80 -8.86 2.56
N ASN A 130 4.59 -9.92 2.57
CA ASN A 130 4.56 -10.89 1.48
C ASN A 130 3.43 -11.89 1.72
N ASP A 131 2.48 -11.98 0.80
CA ASP A 131 1.50 -13.08 0.78
C ASP A 131 1.52 -13.79 -0.58
N ALA A 132 2.03 -15.03 -0.57
CA ALA A 132 2.11 -15.89 -1.74
C ALA A 132 0.74 -16.51 -2.08
N PHE A 133 -0.20 -15.69 -2.55
CA PHE A 133 -1.52 -16.15 -2.99
C PHE A 133 -1.87 -15.65 -4.40
N PRO A 134 -2.44 -16.49 -5.29
CA PRO A 134 -2.65 -17.94 -5.12
C PRO A 134 -1.31 -18.68 -4.97
N ARG A 135 -1.28 -19.71 -4.10
CA ARG A 135 -0.11 -20.59 -3.96
C ARG A 135 0.02 -21.41 -5.24
N VAL A 136 0.68 -20.87 -6.25
CA VAL A 136 1.16 -21.68 -7.37
C VAL A 136 2.40 -22.41 -6.86
N ALA A 137 2.45 -23.73 -7.05
CA ALA A 137 3.46 -24.63 -6.51
C ALA A 137 4.92 -24.33 -6.96
N SER A 138 5.14 -23.34 -7.82
CA SER A 138 6.46 -22.79 -8.12
C SER A 138 6.85 -21.80 -7.01
N GLU A 139 7.22 -22.34 -5.85
CA GLU A 139 7.87 -21.60 -4.79
C GLU A 139 9.21 -21.06 -5.29
N ASN A 140 9.22 -19.83 -5.80
CA ASN A 140 10.41 -19.02 -5.75
C ASN A 140 10.24 -18.11 -4.53
N PRO A 141 10.83 -18.47 -3.37
CA PRO A 141 11.02 -17.52 -2.28
C PRO A 141 11.60 -16.22 -2.84
N LEU A 142 11.34 -15.09 -2.17
CA LEU A 142 12.02 -13.85 -2.53
C LEU A 142 13.53 -14.12 -2.46
N GLN A 143 14.18 -14.13 -3.63
CA GLN A 143 15.61 -14.40 -3.75
C GLN A 143 16.47 -13.25 -3.17
N GLY A 144 15.83 -12.13 -2.82
CA GLY A 144 16.42 -11.02 -2.09
C GLY A 144 15.38 -9.99 -1.68
N LEU A 145 15.76 -9.06 -0.82
CA LEU A 145 15.01 -7.82 -0.61
C LEU A 145 15.23 -6.89 -1.81
N PRO A 146 14.25 -6.02 -2.14
CA PRO A 146 14.51 -4.87 -3.02
C PRO A 146 15.70 -4.06 -2.49
N GLN A 147 16.56 -3.62 -3.40
CA GLN A 147 17.78 -2.92 -3.03
C GLN A 147 17.49 -1.59 -2.30
N PRO A 148 18.33 -1.19 -1.32
CA PRO A 148 18.09 -0.03 -0.46
C PRO A 148 18.04 1.31 -1.17
N ASP A 149 18.77 1.45 -2.27
CA ASP A 149 18.81 2.62 -3.15
C ASP A 149 17.44 2.94 -3.76
N ARG A 150 16.48 2.00 -3.66
CA ARG A 150 15.11 2.14 -4.16
C ARG A 150 14.13 2.65 -3.11
N PHE A 151 14.59 2.83 -1.87
CA PHE A 151 13.79 3.37 -0.77
C PHE A 151 14.22 4.79 -0.41
N PRO A 152 13.30 5.66 0.03
CA PRO A 152 13.63 6.99 0.52
C PRO A 152 14.53 6.92 1.77
N LEU A 153 15.47 7.87 1.87
CA LEU A 153 16.57 7.87 2.85
C LEU A 153 16.13 7.93 4.33
N ASN A 154 14.92 8.39 4.65
CA ASN A 154 14.42 8.60 6.01
C ASN A 154 13.29 7.62 6.40
N LEU A 155 13.43 6.34 6.04
CA LEU A 155 12.36 5.36 6.12
C LEU A 155 12.52 4.35 7.25
N ARG A 156 11.45 4.15 8.04
CA ARG A 156 11.32 2.98 8.92
C ARG A 156 10.61 1.86 8.17
N ILE A 157 11.36 0.82 7.78
CA ILE A 157 10.83 -0.36 7.09
C ILE A 157 10.46 -1.44 8.11
N SER A 158 9.22 -1.92 8.03
CA SER A 158 8.74 -3.08 8.78
C SER A 158 8.39 -4.21 7.82
N LEU A 159 9.04 -5.35 8.01
CA LEU A 159 8.87 -6.57 7.22
C LEU A 159 8.02 -7.54 8.04
N CYS A 160 6.93 -8.07 7.48
CA CYS A 160 6.10 -9.08 8.15
C CYS A 160 5.84 -10.26 7.19
N HIS A 161 6.03 -11.49 7.68
CA HIS A 161 5.82 -12.74 6.91
C HIS A 161 6.69 -12.90 5.66
N LEU A 162 7.90 -12.35 5.66
CA LEU A 162 8.89 -12.61 4.62
C LEU A 162 9.72 -13.85 4.99
N ARG A 163 9.62 -14.91 4.18
CA ARG A 163 10.55 -16.05 4.21
C ARG A 163 11.58 -15.83 3.11
N PHE A 164 12.84 -15.63 3.47
CA PHE A 164 13.96 -15.59 2.54
C PHE A 164 14.62 -16.98 2.48
N TRP A 165 15.09 -17.37 1.30
CA TRP A 165 15.98 -18.51 1.12
C TRP A 165 17.35 -17.95 0.74
N THR A 166 18.34 -18.13 1.61
CA THR A 166 19.77 -17.91 1.30
C THR A 166 20.47 -19.24 1.53
N GLY A 167 20.46 -20.14 0.53
CA GLY A 167 20.85 -21.54 0.75
C GLY A 167 19.93 -22.28 1.73
N SER A 168 20.39 -23.42 2.27
CA SER A 168 19.62 -24.43 3.05
C SER A 168 19.01 -23.97 4.39
N ILE A 169 18.90 -22.66 4.66
CA ILE A 169 18.40 -22.14 5.95
C ILE A 169 17.35 -21.04 5.70
N CYS A 170 16.16 -21.25 6.27
CA CYS A 170 15.14 -20.21 6.41
C CYS A 170 15.50 -19.25 7.55
N LEU A 171 15.96 -18.04 7.25
CA LEU A 171 16.18 -17.01 8.26
C LEU A 171 14.96 -16.09 8.39
N PHE A 172 14.37 -16.07 9.59
CA PHE A 172 13.39 -15.05 10.01
C PHE A 172 14.14 -13.78 10.40
N TRP A 173 14.35 -12.85 9.47
CA TRP A 173 14.90 -11.54 9.84
C TRP A 173 13.80 -10.65 10.42
N ALA A 174 13.83 -10.47 11.75
CA ALA A 174 13.10 -9.43 12.44
C ALA A 174 13.85 -8.09 12.32
N CYS A 175 13.11 -7.02 12.03
CA CYS A 175 13.54 -5.65 11.75
C CYS A 175 14.68 -5.08 12.60
N LEU A 176 15.56 -4.30 11.95
CA LEU A 176 15.92 -2.90 12.25
C LEU A 176 17.14 -2.57 11.39
N ILE A 177 17.00 -1.75 10.35
CA ILE A 177 18.18 -1.33 9.61
C ILE A 177 18.79 -0.08 10.27
N PRO A 178 20.09 -0.13 10.59
CA PRO A 178 21.01 0.91 10.16
C PRO A 178 21.95 0.28 9.12
N TRP A 179 21.97 0.82 7.90
CA TRP A 179 22.86 0.32 6.85
C TRP A 179 24.30 0.69 7.23
N ARG A 180 25.13 -0.32 7.54
CA ARG A 180 26.57 -0.27 7.29
C ARG A 180 26.97 -1.58 6.61
N CYS A 181 27.11 -1.55 5.29
CA CYS A 181 28.04 -2.43 4.61
C CYS A 181 29.32 -1.63 4.43
N SER A 182 30.35 -1.97 5.19
CA SER A 182 31.73 -1.65 4.86
C SER A 182 32.46 -2.98 4.71
N SER A 183 33.28 -3.02 3.66
CA SER A 183 33.95 -4.13 3.01
C SER A 183 34.60 -5.15 3.93
#